data_AF-A0A5B7AA11-F1
#
_entry.id   AF-A0A5B7AA11-F1
#
_cell.length_a   1.000
_cell.length_b   1.000
_cell.length_c   1.000
_cell.angle_alpha   90.00
_cell.angle_beta   90.00
_cell.angle_gamma   90.00
#
_symmetry.space_group_name_H-M   'P 1'
#
loop_
_entity.id
_entity.type
_entity.pdbx_description
1 polymer ?
#
loop_
_entity_poly.entity_id
_entity_poly.type
_entity_poly.pdbx_seq_one_letter_code
_entity_poly.pdbx_strand_id
1 'polypeptide(L)'
;IAISEAEKNAQVSKIQMEQKLMEKDSARQQEEIANEMYRAREKSLADAYFYQAMKEAEANKLKLTPPYLELKFIEAISNNSKIFFGNKVPNMILDQRLLGNLVHDMAR
;
A
#
# COMPACT_ATOMS: atom_id res chain seq x y z
N ILE A 1 51.24 9.80 49.81
CA ILE A 1 49.80 10.16 49.75
C ILE A 1 49.35 10.36 48.30
N ALA A 2 50.08 11.12 47.47
CA ALA A 2 49.71 11.36 46.06
C ALA A 2 49.61 10.12 45.13
N ILE A 3 50.42 9.07 45.37
CA ILE A 3 50.43 7.86 44.53
C ILE A 3 49.11 7.06 44.66
N SER A 4 48.59 6.93 45.87
CA SER A 4 47.34 6.20 46.14
C SER A 4 46.11 6.91 45.57
N GLU A 5 46.13 8.24 45.52
CA GLU A 5 45.04 9.03 44.95
C GLU A 5 45.03 8.96 43.41
N ALA A 6 46.21 8.97 42.78
CA ALA A 6 46.35 8.77 41.34
C ALA A 6 45.87 7.36 40.90
N GLU A 7 46.21 6.32 41.65
CA GLU A 7 45.75 4.94 41.38
C GLU A 7 44.23 4.81 41.50
N LYS A 8 43.63 5.41 42.53
CA LYS A 8 42.17 5.44 42.70
C LYS A 8 41.50 6.16 41.53
N ASN A 9 42.02 7.30 41.11
CA ASN A 9 41.47 8.06 39.98
C ASN A 9 41.59 7.30 38.66
N ALA A 10 42.68 6.56 38.44
CA ALA A 10 42.84 5.69 37.29
C ALA A 10 41.80 4.56 37.28
N GLN A 11 41.53 3.92 38.43
CA GLN A 11 40.49 2.89 38.55
C GLN A 11 39.09 3.44 38.28
N VAL A 12 38.73 4.59 38.86
CA VAL A 12 37.42 5.22 38.62
C VAL A 12 37.26 5.58 37.13
N SER A 13 38.31 6.13 36.52
CA SER A 13 38.29 6.47 35.08
C SER A 13 38.11 5.24 34.20
N LYS A 14 38.74 4.11 34.57
CA LYS A 14 38.55 2.83 33.87
C LYS A 14 37.11 2.34 33.97
N ILE A 15 36.52 2.35 35.17
CA ILE A 15 35.13 1.93 35.39
C ILE A 15 34.16 2.81 34.59
N GLN A 16 34.37 4.12 34.60
CA GLN A 16 33.54 5.06 33.82
C GLN A 16 33.66 4.83 32.31
N MET A 17 34.87 4.51 31.83
CA MET A 17 35.07 4.19 30.42
C MET A 17 34.38 2.88 30.03
N GLU A 18 34.49 1.84 30.86
CA GLU A 18 33.81 0.55 30.66
C GLU A 18 32.28 0.72 30.66
N GLN A 19 31.73 1.51 31.59
CA GLN A 19 30.30 1.84 31.62
C GLN A 19 29.87 2.52 30.31
N LYS A 20 30.63 3.54 29.86
CA LYS A 20 30.31 4.27 28.63
C LYS A 20 30.38 3.41 27.38
N LEU A 21 31.31 2.45 27.33
CA LEU A 21 31.39 1.47 26.25
C LEU A 21 30.16 0.56 26.26
N MET A 22 29.78 0.06 27.43
CA MET A 22 28.61 -0.81 27.59
C MET A 22 27.30 -0.10 27.23
N GLU A 23 27.14 1.17 27.61
CA GLU A 23 26.00 1.99 27.22
C GLU A 23 25.92 2.18 25.70
N LYS A 24 27.06 2.46 25.05
CA LYS A 24 27.12 2.60 23.59
C LYS A 24 26.83 1.30 22.85
N ASP A 25 27.37 0.18 23.32
CA ASP A 25 27.09 -1.12 22.72
C ASP A 25 25.62 -1.51 22.89
N SER A 26 25.02 -1.21 24.04
CA SER A 26 23.59 -1.43 24.28
C SER A 26 22.73 -0.59 23.33
N ALA A 27 23.09 0.70 23.13
CA ALA A 27 22.41 1.58 22.19
C ALA A 27 22.51 1.05 20.74
N ARG A 28 23.71 0.61 20.33
CA ARG A 28 23.91 0.01 19.00
C ARG A 28 23.05 -1.22 18.79
N GLN A 29 22.96 -2.12 19.77
CA GLN A 29 22.11 -3.31 19.69
C GLN A 29 20.63 -2.94 19.56
N GLN A 30 20.16 -1.93 20.30
CA GLN A 30 18.79 -1.45 20.19
C GLN A 30 18.49 -0.89 18.79
N GLU A 31 19.42 -0.12 18.22
CA GLU A 31 19.30 0.40 16.85
C GLU A 31 19.30 -0.73 15.81
N GLU A 32 20.17 -1.72 15.96
CA GLU A 32 20.22 -2.90 15.08
C GLU A 32 18.86 -3.64 15.09
N ILE A 33 18.31 -3.91 16.28
CA ILE A 33 16.99 -4.54 16.43
C ILE A 33 15.89 -3.68 15.81
N ALA A 34 15.90 -2.36 16.06
CA ALA A 34 14.91 -1.45 15.48
C ALA A 34 14.96 -1.44 13.94
N ASN A 35 16.16 -1.43 13.37
CA ASN A 35 16.37 -1.47 11.92
C ASN A 35 15.90 -2.80 11.32
N GLU A 36 16.15 -3.92 11.99
CA GLU A 36 15.68 -5.24 11.57
C GLU A 36 14.16 -5.33 11.60
N MET A 37 13.52 -4.87 12.68
CA MET A 37 12.06 -4.81 12.79
C MET A 37 11.45 -3.95 11.68
N TYR A 38 12.04 -2.78 11.40
CA TYR A 38 11.60 -1.90 10.33
C TYR A 38 11.70 -2.58 8.96
N ARG A 39 12.85 -3.18 8.65
CA ARG A 39 13.05 -3.91 7.37
C ARG A 39 12.07 -5.07 7.22
N ALA A 40 11.86 -5.85 8.28
CA ALA A 40 10.92 -6.97 8.27
C ALA A 40 9.48 -6.50 8.03
N ARG A 41 9.08 -5.41 8.68
CA ARG A 41 7.76 -4.80 8.49
C ARG A 41 7.58 -4.30 7.05
N GLU A 42 8.51 -3.49 6.55
CA GLU A 42 8.42 -2.94 5.19
C GLU A 42 8.41 -4.05 4.13
N LYS A 43 9.22 -5.08 4.32
CA LYS A 43 9.20 -6.26 3.44
C LYS A 43 7.85 -6.96 3.48
N SER A 44 7.31 -7.22 4.67
CA SER A 44 6.01 -7.87 4.81
C SER A 44 4.88 -7.07 4.17
N LEU A 45 4.93 -5.73 4.28
CA LEU A 45 3.96 -4.85 3.63
C LEU A 45 4.11 -4.92 2.10
N ALA A 46 5.33 -4.83 1.59
CA ALA A 46 5.59 -4.94 0.15
C ALA A 46 5.12 -6.28 -0.42
N ASP A 47 5.41 -7.38 0.28
CA ASP A 47 4.98 -8.73 -0.11
C ASP A 47 3.44 -8.86 -0.09
N ALA A 48 2.78 -8.27 0.91
CA ALA A 48 1.31 -8.23 0.98
C ALA A 48 0.69 -7.43 -0.17
N TYR A 49 1.23 -6.24 -0.47
CA TYR A 49 0.76 -5.44 -1.60
C TYR A 49 0.98 -6.16 -2.93
N PHE A 50 2.12 -6.82 -3.11
CA PHE A 50 2.39 -7.60 -4.30
C PHE A 50 1.39 -8.75 -4.46
N TYR A 51 1.14 -9.50 -3.38
CA TYR A 51 0.15 -10.58 -3.40
C TYR A 51 -1.25 -10.07 -3.74
N GLN A 52 -1.68 -8.97 -3.12
CA GLN A 52 -2.97 -8.34 -3.42
C GLN A 52 -3.06 -7.93 -4.89
N ALA A 53 -2.08 -7.20 -5.41
CA ALA A 53 -2.06 -6.74 -6.79
C ALA A 53 -2.09 -7.90 -7.79
N MET A 54 -1.35 -8.98 -7.52
CA MET A 54 -1.39 -10.19 -8.35
C MET A 54 -2.78 -10.83 -8.34
N LYS A 55 -3.41 -10.97 -7.16
CA LYS A 55 -4.75 -11.55 -7.05
C LYS A 55 -5.82 -10.69 -7.70
N GLU A 56 -5.70 -9.37 -7.61
CA GLU A 56 -6.56 -8.44 -8.33
C GLU A 56 -6.38 -8.57 -9.84
N ALA A 57 -5.15 -8.69 -10.35
CA ALA A 57 -4.88 -8.89 -11.76
C ALA A 57 -5.44 -10.24 -12.28
N GLU A 58 -5.26 -11.32 -11.52
CA GLU A 58 -5.87 -12.64 -11.80
C GLU A 58 -7.40 -12.54 -11.85
N ALA A 59 -8.00 -11.89 -10.85
CA ALA A 59 -9.45 -11.70 -10.79
C ALA A 59 -9.95 -10.84 -11.96
N ASN A 60 -9.24 -9.79 -12.34
CA ASN A 60 -9.59 -8.93 -13.46
C ASN A 60 -9.52 -9.68 -14.80
N LYS A 61 -8.55 -10.58 -14.96
CA LYS A 61 -8.48 -11.47 -16.13
C LYS A 61 -9.71 -12.38 -16.23
N LEU A 62 -10.18 -12.93 -15.11
CA LEU A 62 -11.40 -13.75 -15.07
C LEU A 62 -12.67 -12.91 -15.29
N LYS A 63 -12.69 -11.68 -14.78
CA LYS A 63 -13.79 -10.72 -14.96
C LYS A 63 -13.84 -10.12 -16.36
N LEU A 64 -12.81 -10.30 -17.20
CA LEU A 64 -12.75 -9.82 -18.58
C LEU A 64 -13.65 -10.69 -19.49
N THR A 65 -14.95 -10.70 -19.20
CA THR A 65 -15.99 -11.32 -20.03
C THR A 65 -16.93 -10.24 -20.54
N PRO A 66 -17.37 -10.31 -21.82
CA PRO A 66 -18.26 -9.29 -22.38
C PRO A 66 -19.52 -9.03 -21.54
N PRO A 67 -20.24 -10.05 -21.02
CA PRO A 67 -21.45 -9.82 -20.21
C PRO A 67 -21.18 -9.10 -18.89
N TYR A 68 -20.03 -9.36 -18.25
CA TYR A 68 -19.67 -8.69 -17.00
C TYR A 68 -19.32 -7.22 -17.21
N LEU A 69 -18.62 -6.91 -18.31
CA LEU A 69 -18.29 -5.53 -18.68
C LEU A 69 -19.55 -4.74 -19.01
N GLU A 70 -20.50 -5.33 -19.73
CA GLU A 70 -21.80 -4.72 -20.03
C GLU A 70 -22.60 -4.44 -18.75
N LEU A 71 -22.70 -5.43 -17.84
CA LEU A 71 -23.35 -5.25 -16.54
C LEU A 71 -22.71 -4.10 -15.75
N LYS A 72 -21.38 -4.07 -15.66
CA LYS A 72 -20.65 -3.02 -14.94
C LYS A 72 -20.82 -1.64 -15.58
N PHE A 73 -20.90 -1.57 -16.90
CA PHE A 73 -21.16 -0.34 -17.62
C PHE A 73 -22.57 0.19 -17.36
N ILE A 74 -23.59 -0.67 -17.41
CA ILE A 74 -24.97 -0.30 -17.09
C ILE A 74 -25.10 0.17 -15.63
N GLU A 75 -24.49 -0.54 -14.69
CA GLU A 75 -24.44 -0.13 -13.28
C GLU A 75 -23.77 1.25 -13.12
N ALA A 76 -22.66 1.50 -13.81
CA ALA A 76 -21.95 2.77 -13.75
C ALA A 76 -22.76 3.92 -14.35
N ILE A 77 -23.48 3.70 -15.45
CA ILE A 77 -24.39 4.68 -16.04
C ILE A 77 -25.54 4.97 -15.08
N SER A 78 -26.19 3.94 -14.53
CA SER A 78 -27.33 4.09 -13.62
C SER A 78 -26.97 4.92 -12.39
N ASN A 79 -25.80 4.65 -11.79
CA ASN A 79 -25.35 5.35 -10.58
C ASN A 79 -24.91 6.80 -10.84
N ASN A 80 -24.35 7.10 -12.03
CA ASN A 80 -23.83 8.43 -12.34
C ASN A 80 -24.82 9.34 -13.09
N SER A 81 -25.85 8.76 -13.72
CA SER A 81 -26.81 9.53 -14.50
C SER A 81 -27.88 10.13 -13.60
N LYS A 82 -27.70 11.41 -13.23
CA LYS A 82 -28.83 12.24 -12.82
C LYS A 82 -29.73 12.42 -14.04
N ILE A 83 -30.82 11.68 -14.12
CA ILE A 83 -31.79 11.79 -15.21
C ILE A 83 -32.45 13.18 -15.10
N PHE A 84 -31.94 14.15 -15.86
CA PHE A 84 -32.56 15.46 -16.01
C PHE A 84 -33.66 15.35 -17.07
N PHE A 85 -34.91 15.22 -16.63
CA PHE A 85 -36.08 15.29 -17.50
C PHE A 85 -36.29 16.74 -17.96
N GLY A 86 -35.88 17.05 -19.18
CA GLY A 86 -36.11 18.33 -19.85
C GLY A 86 -36.02 18.16 -21.37
N ASN A 87 -36.60 19.09 -22.14
CA ASN A 87 -36.87 18.98 -23.59
C ASN A 87 -35.61 18.88 -24.50
N LYS A 88 -34.42 18.69 -23.95
CA LYS A 88 -33.17 18.44 -24.68
C LYS A 88 -32.40 17.31 -23.99
N VAL A 89 -32.37 16.15 -24.63
CA VAL A 89 -31.61 14.98 -24.16
C VAL A 89 -30.11 15.31 -24.21
N PRO A 90 -29.36 15.22 -23.10
CA PRO A 90 -27.90 15.39 -23.13
C PRO A 90 -27.27 14.29 -24.00
N ASN A 91 -26.27 14.65 -24.79
CA ASN A 91 -25.46 13.72 -25.58
C ASN A 91 -24.73 12.74 -24.65
N MET A 92 -25.41 11.67 -24.26
CA MET A 92 -24.78 10.52 -23.63
C MET A 92 -23.97 9.84 -24.73
N ILE A 93 -22.64 9.85 -24.60
CA ILE A 93 -21.75 9.10 -25.51
C ILE A 93 -21.95 7.62 -25.16
N LEU A 94 -23.03 7.06 -25.69
CA LEU A 94 -23.29 5.64 -25.74
C LEU A 94 -22.39 5.08 -26.83
N ASP A 95 -21.47 4.19 -26.47
CA ASP A 95 -20.63 3.50 -27.44
C ASP A 95 -21.53 2.77 -28.46
N GLN A 96 -21.41 3.15 -29.72
CA GLN A 96 -22.29 2.76 -30.83
C GLN A 96 -22.29 1.24 -31.07
N ARG A 97 -21.31 0.52 -30.52
CA ARG A 97 -21.16 -0.94 -30.62
C ARG A 97 -22.25 -1.71 -29.85
N LEU A 98 -22.75 -1.16 -28.75
CA LEU A 98 -23.81 -1.79 -27.93
C LEU A 98 -25.21 -1.44 -28.45
N LEU A 99 -25.39 -0.20 -28.93
CA LEU A 99 -26.62 0.22 -29.60
C LEU A 99 -26.82 -0.47 -30.95
N GLY A 100 -25.75 -0.88 -31.64
CA GLY A 100 -25.86 -1.63 -32.89
C GLY A 100 -26.70 -2.91 -32.74
N ASN A 101 -26.55 -3.62 -31.63
CA ASN A 101 -27.34 -4.83 -31.34
C ASN A 101 -28.75 -4.49 -30.87
N LEU A 102 -28.92 -3.48 -30.00
CA LEU A 102 -30.23 -3.05 -29.50
C LEU A 102 -31.13 -2.47 -30.60
N VAL A 103 -30.56 -1.68 -31.52
CA VAL A 103 -31.28 -1.10 -32.67
C VAL A 103 -31.59 -2.18 -33.71
N HIS A 104 -30.74 -3.20 -33.86
CA HIS A 104 -31.04 -4.34 -34.73
C HIS A 104 -32.19 -5.21 -34.18
N ASP A 105 -32.23 -5.43 -32.86
CA ASP A 105 -33.32 -6.17 -32.21
C ASP A 105 -34.65 -5.38 -32.14
N MET A 106 -34.62 -4.04 -32.11
CA MET A 106 -35.83 -3.21 -32.22
C MET A 106 -36.32 -2.99 -33.67
N ALA A 107 -35.48 -3.27 -34.68
CA ALA A 107 -35.82 -3.13 -36.10
C ALA A 107 -36.39 -4.42 -36.72
N ARG A 108 -36.69 -5.44 -35.91
CA ARG A 108 -37.43 -6.65 -36.28
C ARG A 108 -38.86 -6.62 -35.79
#